data_AF-A0A2T2Y232-F1
#
_entry.id   AF-A0A2T2Y232-F1
#
_cell.length_a   1.000
_cell.length_b   1.000
_cell.length_c   1.000
_cell.angle_alpha   90.00
_cell.angle_beta   90.00
_cell.angle_gamma   90.00
#
_symmetry.space_group_name_H-M   'P 1'
#
loop_
_entity.id
_entity.type
_entity.pdbx_description
1 polymer ?
#
loop_
_entity_poly.entity_id
_entity_poly.type
_entity_poly.pdbx_seq_one_letter_code
_entity_poly.pdbx_strand_id
1 'polypeptide(L)'
;MFKTINLDKIIPIEIVDDKSLQGPIFHPGNPNGSDWRAGNVAASNYQGIRTVWKNMISYFNKSVNEQGYERKLQIKSGICELKTLIDIIPQMHSTIANTPVDNKKGLKSKISISQQELDEEGKLYKKVNIEKSKAIQRIQKIRNNIGSHFSDAQISYEQTSIKKDKRSSREKISWSEVIHLWQSLELDDFLELIQTIQKYLDYINKMPIYEWYRYEPNGSIRTHCPRIGTVDETGKESIRVMSVTLLNAIRQDQDTNS
;
A
#
# COMPACT_ATOMS: atom_id res chain seq x y z
N MET A 1 28.43 -11.51 -24.32
CA MET A 1 27.23 -12.35 -24.39
C MET A 1 26.07 -11.49 -23.89
N PHE A 2 25.24 -10.97 -24.79
CA PHE A 2 24.12 -10.10 -24.43
C PHE A 2 23.07 -10.94 -23.70
N LYS A 3 22.74 -10.58 -22.45
CA LYS A 3 21.67 -11.22 -21.68
C LYS A 3 20.35 -10.90 -22.37
N THR A 4 19.72 -11.92 -22.96
CA THR A 4 18.33 -11.86 -23.38
C THR A 4 17.48 -11.74 -22.12
N ILE A 5 16.99 -10.53 -21.83
CA ILE A 5 16.03 -10.29 -20.75
C ILE A 5 14.72 -10.94 -21.19
N ASN A 6 14.26 -11.94 -20.43
CA ASN A 6 13.00 -12.60 -20.70
C ASN A 6 11.85 -11.68 -20.24
N LEU A 7 11.33 -10.88 -21.17
CA LEU A 7 10.30 -9.86 -20.94
C LEU A 7 8.99 -10.45 -20.39
N ASP A 8 8.73 -11.74 -20.61
CA ASP A 8 7.52 -12.43 -20.15
C ASP A 8 7.52 -12.73 -18.63
N LYS A 9 8.65 -12.55 -17.95
CA LYS A 9 8.79 -12.68 -16.48
C LYS A 9 8.96 -11.35 -15.75
N ILE A 10 9.00 -10.24 -16.50
CA ILE A 10 8.83 -8.92 -15.91
C ILE A 10 7.36 -8.80 -15.61
N ILE A 11 6.99 -8.68 -14.32
CA ILE A 11 5.63 -8.27 -14.00
C ILE A 11 5.40 -6.99 -14.81
N PRO A 12 4.36 -6.89 -15.66
CA PRO A 12 4.01 -5.65 -16.35
C PRO A 12 3.39 -4.70 -15.32
N ILE A 13 4.15 -4.39 -14.27
CA ILE A 13 3.96 -3.19 -13.49
C ILE A 13 4.66 -2.16 -14.33
N GLU A 14 3.88 -1.23 -14.90
CA GLU A 14 4.45 -0.01 -15.46
C GLU A 14 5.56 0.45 -14.51
N ILE A 15 6.78 0.51 -15.04
CA ILE A 15 7.75 1.44 -14.49
C ILE A 15 7.00 2.76 -14.60
N VAL A 16 6.47 3.23 -13.48
CA VAL A 16 6.07 4.61 -13.35
C VAL A 16 7.38 5.35 -13.49
N ASP A 17 7.72 5.64 -14.74
CA ASP A 17 8.70 6.66 -15.07
C ASP A 17 8.24 7.88 -14.29
N ASP A 18 9.15 8.46 -13.52
CA ASP A 18 8.87 9.64 -12.72
C ASP A 18 8.47 10.85 -13.61
N LYS A 19 8.37 10.66 -14.93
CA LYS A 19 7.93 11.62 -15.93
C LYS A 19 6.64 11.22 -16.68
N SER A 20 6.16 9.97 -16.63
CA SER A 20 5.04 9.50 -17.47
C SER A 20 3.65 9.71 -16.87
N LEU A 21 3.55 10.09 -15.59
CA LEU A 21 2.28 10.49 -14.96
C LEU A 21 1.96 11.97 -15.19
N GLN A 22 1.89 12.39 -16.46
CA GLN A 22 1.28 13.67 -16.85
C GLN A 22 -0.24 13.56 -17.03
N GLY A 23 -0.90 12.89 -16.09
CA GLY A 23 -2.33 13.07 -15.80
C GLY A 23 -2.49 13.89 -14.51
N PRO A 24 -3.71 14.29 -14.11
CA PRO A 24 -3.94 15.25 -13.01
C PRO A 24 -3.68 14.66 -11.61
N ILE A 25 -2.68 13.80 -11.44
CA ILE A 25 -2.39 13.10 -10.19
C ILE A 25 -0.88 13.04 -9.88
N PHE A 26 -0.48 14.05 -9.10
CA PHE A 26 0.63 14.19 -8.14
C PHE A 26 1.81 13.21 -8.14
N HIS A 27 2.98 13.80 -8.46
CA HIS A 27 4.30 13.40 -7.96
C HIS A 27 4.54 13.91 -6.53
N PRO A 28 5.14 13.10 -5.63
CA PRO A 28 5.91 13.61 -4.50
C PRO A 28 7.29 14.06 -5.01
N GLY A 29 7.63 15.32 -4.77
CA GLY A 29 8.99 15.84 -4.98
C GLY A 29 9.24 16.43 -6.36
N ASN A 30 9.22 17.76 -6.44
CA ASN A 30 10.11 18.45 -7.37
C ASN A 30 11.46 18.57 -6.64
N PRO A 31 12.59 18.05 -7.15
CA PRO A 31 13.87 18.09 -6.43
C PRO A 31 14.38 19.51 -6.11
N ASN A 32 13.76 20.55 -6.69
CA ASN A 32 14.12 21.95 -6.50
C ASN A 32 13.04 22.80 -5.80
N GLY A 33 12.04 22.20 -5.15
CA GLY A 33 10.98 22.93 -4.44
C GLY A 33 10.54 22.25 -3.14
N SER A 34 9.82 22.98 -2.29
CA SER A 34 9.19 22.46 -1.08
C SER A 34 8.29 21.25 -1.36
N ASP A 35 8.32 20.22 -0.52
CA ASP A 35 7.51 19.01 -0.71
C ASP A 35 6.01 19.23 -0.47
N TRP A 36 5.20 18.52 -1.25
CA TRP A 36 3.78 18.37 -0.97
C TRP A 36 3.56 17.53 0.28
N ARG A 37 2.58 17.92 1.10
CA ARG A 37 2.27 17.29 2.39
C ARG A 37 0.80 16.91 2.49
N ALA A 38 0.60 15.85 3.27
CA ALA A 38 -0.64 15.41 3.90
C ALA A 38 -1.56 16.54 4.38
N GLY A 39 -2.62 16.91 3.66
CA GLY A 39 -3.57 17.91 4.12
C GLY A 39 -4.76 17.37 4.91
N ASN A 40 -5.07 16.09 4.73
CA ASN A 40 -6.10 15.38 5.48
C ASN A 40 -5.73 13.90 5.70
N VAL A 41 -6.56 13.18 6.46
CA VAL A 41 -6.33 11.76 6.81
C VAL A 41 -6.28 10.87 5.56
N ALA A 42 -7.17 11.10 4.59
CA ALA A 42 -7.19 10.32 3.35
C ALA A 42 -5.87 10.44 2.58
N ALA A 43 -5.36 11.67 2.43
CA ALA A 43 -4.11 11.92 1.74
C ALA A 43 -2.90 11.37 2.53
N SER A 44 -2.92 11.47 3.86
CA SER A 44 -1.87 10.88 4.71
C SER A 44 -1.80 9.36 4.58
N ASN A 45 -2.96 8.69 4.64
CA ASN A 45 -3.05 7.24 4.46
C ASN A 45 -2.57 6.83 3.08
N TYR A 46 -2.99 7.54 2.04
CA TYR A 46 -2.59 7.27 0.67
C TYR A 46 -1.08 7.47 0.44
N GLN A 47 -0.48 8.50 1.04
CA GLN A 47 0.96 8.74 0.99
C GLN A 47 1.75 7.59 1.61
N GLY A 48 1.32 7.10 2.78
CA GLY A 48 1.92 5.93 3.43
C GLY A 48 1.83 4.67 2.56
N ILE A 49 0.64 4.40 2.02
CA ILE A 49 0.38 3.29 1.09
C ILE A 49 1.28 3.37 -0.14
N ARG A 50 1.37 4.53 -0.79
CA ARG A 50 2.22 4.72 -1.97
C ARG A 50 3.70 4.49 -1.67
N THR A 51 4.17 4.92 -0.51
CA THR A 51 5.57 4.74 -0.10
C THR A 51 5.90 3.25 0.04
N VAL A 52 5.05 2.51 0.77
CA VAL A 52 5.21 1.06 0.94
C VAL A 52 5.08 0.32 -0.40
N TRP A 53 4.12 0.71 -1.25
CA TRP A 53 3.97 0.16 -2.60
C TRP A 53 5.25 0.32 -3.44
N LYS A 54 5.80 1.54 -3.48
CA LYS A 54 7.05 1.81 -4.23
C LYS A 54 8.22 0.96 -3.71
N ASN A 55 8.37 0.84 -2.39
CA ASN A 55 9.42 0.01 -1.79
C ASN A 55 9.25 -1.47 -2.17
N MET A 56 8.02 -1.99 -2.04
CA MET A 56 7.67 -3.35 -2.42
C MET A 56 8.04 -3.66 -3.88
N ILE A 57 7.60 -2.80 -4.80
CA ILE A 57 7.89 -2.95 -6.23
C ILE A 57 9.39 -2.84 -6.52
N SER A 58 10.09 -1.92 -5.85
CA SER A 58 11.55 -1.78 -5.99
C SER A 58 12.28 -3.09 -5.65
N TYR A 59 11.91 -3.76 -4.55
CA TYR A 59 12.49 -5.05 -4.18
C TYR A 59 12.19 -6.14 -5.22
N PHE A 60 10.95 -6.26 -5.66
CA PHE A 60 10.59 -7.26 -6.68
C PHE A 60 11.30 -7.01 -8.01
N ASN A 61 11.39 -5.76 -8.45
CA ASN A 61 12.10 -5.41 -9.69
C ASN A 61 13.61 -5.67 -9.59
N LYS A 62 14.23 -5.37 -8.44
CA LYS A 62 15.63 -5.75 -8.19
C LYS A 62 15.82 -7.26 -8.28
N SER A 63 14.88 -8.04 -7.76
CA SER A 63 14.98 -9.51 -7.79
C SER A 63 15.07 -10.12 -9.19
N VAL A 64 14.57 -9.43 -10.22
CA VAL A 64 14.63 -9.88 -11.62
C VAL A 64 16.06 -9.87 -12.16
N ASN A 65 16.90 -8.95 -11.68
CA ASN A 65 18.28 -8.78 -12.13
C ASN A 65 19.30 -9.57 -11.29
N GLU A 66 18.89 -10.04 -10.11
CA GLU A 66 19.72 -10.79 -9.18
C GLU A 66 19.66 -12.31 -9.40
N GLN A 67 20.60 -13.04 -8.80
CA GLN A 67 20.63 -14.51 -8.84
C GLN A 67 20.86 -15.13 -7.45
N GLY A 68 20.54 -16.42 -7.32
CA GLY A 68 20.83 -17.20 -6.11
C GLY A 68 20.26 -16.58 -4.83
N TYR A 69 21.14 -16.38 -3.85
CA TYR A 69 20.78 -15.83 -2.54
C TYR A 69 20.23 -14.40 -2.62
N GLU A 70 20.87 -13.53 -3.39
CA GLU A 70 20.46 -12.12 -3.51
C GLU A 70 19.05 -11.98 -4.07
N ARG A 71 18.74 -12.73 -5.14
CA ARG A 71 17.36 -12.78 -5.69
C ARG A 71 16.34 -13.16 -4.62
N LYS A 72 16.64 -14.17 -3.81
CA LYS A 72 15.77 -14.64 -2.73
C LYS A 72 15.65 -13.62 -1.60
N LEU A 73 16.71 -12.90 -1.28
CA LEU A 73 16.67 -11.82 -0.30
C LEU A 73 15.76 -10.69 -0.75
N GLN A 74 15.88 -10.24 -2.01
CA GLN A 74 15.02 -9.22 -2.59
C GLN A 74 13.53 -9.64 -2.59
N ILE A 75 13.23 -10.89 -2.99
CA ILE A 75 11.85 -11.41 -2.95
C ILE A 75 11.29 -11.37 -1.51
N LYS A 76 12.08 -11.78 -0.51
CA LYS A 76 11.65 -11.76 0.90
C LYS A 76 11.40 -10.34 1.39
N SER A 77 12.29 -9.40 1.08
CA SER A 77 12.09 -7.99 1.42
C SER A 77 10.82 -7.44 0.78
N GLY A 78 10.55 -7.77 -0.49
CA GLY A 78 9.30 -7.41 -1.15
C GLY A 78 8.07 -8.03 -0.48
N ILE A 79 8.13 -9.29 -0.05
CA ILE A 79 7.03 -9.94 0.71
C ILE A 79 6.81 -9.25 2.08
N CYS A 80 7.87 -8.80 2.76
CA CYS A 80 7.74 -8.01 3.98
C CYS A 80 6.99 -6.70 3.74
N GLU A 81 7.34 -5.96 2.69
CA GLU A 81 6.62 -4.74 2.32
C GLU A 81 5.17 -5.03 1.89
N LEU A 82 4.92 -6.13 1.16
CA LEU A 82 3.57 -6.58 0.83
C LEU A 82 2.74 -6.83 2.08
N LYS A 83 3.34 -7.42 3.14
CA LYS A 83 2.65 -7.61 4.42
C LYS A 83 2.31 -6.27 5.08
N THR A 84 3.25 -5.33 5.13
CA THR A 84 3.00 -3.97 5.63
C THR A 84 1.83 -3.34 4.87
N LEU A 85 1.82 -3.47 3.54
CA LEU A 85 0.79 -2.92 2.68
C LEU A 85 -0.61 -3.50 2.99
N ILE A 86 -0.67 -4.83 3.15
CA ILE A 86 -1.89 -5.58 3.53
C ILE A 86 -2.47 -5.13 4.88
N ASP A 87 -1.63 -4.61 5.78
CA ASP A 87 -2.03 -4.14 7.10
C ASP A 87 -2.56 -2.71 7.07
N ILE A 88 -2.06 -1.85 6.16
CA ILE A 88 -2.46 -0.44 6.08
C ILE A 88 -3.59 -0.17 5.09
N ILE A 89 -3.80 -1.01 4.06
CA ILE A 89 -4.92 -0.88 3.12
C ILE A 89 -6.29 -0.82 3.83
N PRO A 90 -6.60 -1.66 4.84
CA PRO A 90 -7.88 -1.60 5.57
C PRO A 90 -8.17 -0.22 6.19
N GLN A 91 -7.14 0.52 6.61
CA GLN A 91 -7.31 1.86 7.16
C GLN A 91 -7.77 2.85 6.08
N MET A 92 -7.24 2.71 4.86
CA MET A 92 -7.69 3.51 3.72
C MET A 92 -9.13 3.18 3.33
N HIS A 93 -9.47 1.89 3.24
CA HIS A 93 -10.86 1.47 3.01
C HIS A 93 -11.82 2.05 4.05
N SER A 94 -11.47 1.97 5.34
CA SER A 94 -12.25 2.57 6.42
C SER A 94 -12.40 4.09 6.26
N THR A 95 -11.34 4.78 5.83
CA THR A 95 -11.40 6.23 5.57
C THR A 95 -12.37 6.56 4.44
N ILE A 96 -12.36 5.78 3.37
CA ILE A 96 -13.28 5.94 2.23
C ILE A 96 -14.71 5.64 2.66
N ALA A 97 -14.94 4.54 3.37
CA ALA A 97 -16.26 4.13 3.84
C ALA A 97 -16.92 5.16 4.78
N ASN A 98 -16.10 5.89 5.54
CA ASN A 98 -16.57 6.98 6.42
C ASN A 98 -16.64 8.35 5.73
N THR A 99 -16.23 8.45 4.47
CA THR A 99 -16.34 9.70 3.72
C THR A 99 -17.81 9.97 3.38
N PRO A 100 -18.33 11.22 3.55
CA PRO A 100 -19.71 11.52 3.25
C PRO A 100 -20.11 11.16 1.82
N VAL A 101 -21.32 10.62 1.66
CA VAL A 101 -21.88 10.33 0.34
C VAL A 101 -22.76 11.48 -0.13
N ASP A 102 -22.49 11.99 -1.33
CA ASP A 102 -23.29 13.01 -2.00
C ASP A 102 -23.33 12.74 -3.51
N ASN A 103 -24.53 12.44 -4.00
CA ASN A 103 -24.82 12.12 -5.41
C ASN A 103 -25.19 13.35 -6.24
N LYS A 104 -25.13 14.56 -5.66
CA LYS A 104 -25.39 15.78 -6.42
C LYS A 104 -24.38 15.93 -7.55
N LYS A 105 -24.90 16.26 -8.74
CA LYS A 105 -24.09 16.68 -9.88
C LYS A 105 -23.70 18.15 -9.69
N GLY A 106 -22.45 18.49 -10.02
CA GLY A 106 -21.92 19.85 -9.87
C GLY A 106 -21.20 20.06 -8.53
N LEU A 107 -21.26 21.29 -8.03
CA LEU A 107 -20.49 21.72 -6.86
C LEU A 107 -21.04 21.12 -5.56
N LYS A 108 -20.18 20.42 -4.81
CA LYS A 108 -20.54 19.75 -3.55
C LYS A 108 -20.22 20.64 -2.36
N SER A 109 -21.06 20.67 -1.32
CA SER A 109 -20.85 21.57 -0.16
C SER A 109 -19.68 21.18 0.74
N LYS A 110 -19.22 19.93 0.63
CA LYS A 110 -18.09 19.35 1.38
C LYS A 110 -17.42 18.27 0.54
N ILE A 111 -16.24 17.82 0.98
CA ILE A 111 -15.58 16.66 0.40
C ILE A 111 -16.48 15.45 0.59
N SER A 112 -16.84 14.82 -0.53
CA SER A 112 -17.76 13.70 -0.57
C SER A 112 -17.59 12.89 -1.84
N ILE A 113 -17.92 11.61 -1.73
CA ILE A 113 -17.93 10.65 -2.82
C ILE A 113 -19.36 10.38 -3.24
N SER A 114 -19.57 9.91 -4.46
CA SER A 114 -20.85 9.38 -4.90
C SER A 114 -21.05 7.95 -4.38
N GLN A 115 -22.30 7.49 -4.36
CA GLN A 115 -22.63 6.11 -4.02
C GLN A 115 -21.97 5.13 -4.99
N GLN A 116 -21.93 5.46 -6.29
CA GLN A 116 -21.24 4.66 -7.29
C GLN A 116 -19.75 4.52 -6.98
N GLU A 117 -19.10 5.62 -6.55
CA GLU A 117 -17.68 5.59 -6.21
C GLU A 117 -17.40 4.68 -5.00
N LEU A 118 -18.27 4.74 -3.99
CA LEU A 118 -18.20 3.91 -2.78
C LEU A 118 -18.44 2.43 -3.10
N ASP A 119 -19.45 2.13 -3.91
CA ASP A 119 -19.80 0.76 -4.29
C ASP A 119 -18.67 0.09 -5.09
N GLU A 120 -18.05 0.82 -6.02
CA GLU A 120 -16.96 0.31 -6.84
C GLU A 120 -15.67 0.13 -6.02
N GLU A 121 -15.37 1.06 -5.11
CA GLU A 121 -14.28 0.90 -4.15
C GLU A 121 -14.46 -0.39 -3.32
N GLY A 122 -15.66 -0.61 -2.79
CA GLY A 122 -15.98 -1.77 -1.98
C GLY A 122 -15.82 -3.09 -2.75
N LYS A 123 -16.19 -3.11 -4.05
CA LYS A 123 -15.96 -4.28 -4.92
C LYS A 123 -14.47 -4.56 -5.12
N LEU A 124 -13.66 -3.53 -5.36
CA LEU A 124 -12.22 -3.67 -5.56
C LEU A 124 -11.55 -4.13 -4.26
N TYR A 125 -11.89 -3.52 -3.13
CA TYR A 125 -11.37 -3.91 -1.82
C TYR A 125 -11.76 -5.35 -1.45
N LYS A 126 -12.99 -5.78 -1.78
CA LYS A 126 -13.41 -7.18 -1.60
C LYS A 126 -12.50 -8.16 -2.35
N LYS A 127 -12.10 -7.83 -3.59
CA LYS A 127 -11.14 -8.65 -4.34
C LYS A 127 -9.77 -8.68 -3.65
N VAL A 128 -9.28 -7.53 -3.16
CA VAL A 128 -8.02 -7.48 -2.37
C VAL A 128 -8.11 -8.43 -1.18
N ASN A 129 -9.22 -8.41 -0.43
CA ASN A 129 -9.40 -9.27 0.74
C ASN A 129 -9.45 -10.77 0.41
N ILE A 130 -10.03 -11.14 -0.73
CA ILE A 130 -10.04 -12.53 -1.20
C ILE A 130 -8.62 -13.00 -1.48
N GLU A 131 -7.86 -12.26 -2.29
CA GLU A 131 -6.48 -12.63 -2.63
C GLU A 131 -5.53 -12.56 -1.41
N LYS A 132 -5.74 -11.58 -0.52
CA LYS A 132 -5.05 -11.49 0.78
C LYS A 132 -5.23 -12.78 1.58
N SER A 133 -6.46 -13.29 1.65
CA SER A 133 -6.77 -14.49 2.42
C SER A 133 -6.07 -15.72 1.84
N LYS A 134 -6.02 -15.85 0.50
CA LYS A 134 -5.26 -16.92 -0.17
C LYS A 134 -3.76 -16.84 0.12
N ALA A 135 -3.17 -15.65 0.02
CA ALA A 135 -1.75 -15.42 0.32
C ALA A 135 -1.41 -15.75 1.77
N ILE A 136 -2.26 -15.33 2.73
CA ILE A 136 -2.09 -15.66 4.15
C ILE A 136 -2.18 -17.17 4.39
N GLN A 137 -3.16 -17.86 3.78
CA GLN A 137 -3.29 -19.32 3.90
C GLN A 137 -2.05 -20.04 3.35
N ARG A 138 -1.49 -19.57 2.23
CA ARG A 138 -0.26 -20.12 1.64
C ARG A 138 0.93 -19.98 2.57
N ILE A 139 1.14 -18.78 3.13
CA ILE A 139 2.20 -18.52 4.11
C ILE A 139 1.97 -19.36 5.38
N GLN A 140 0.73 -19.45 5.86
CA GLN A 140 0.38 -20.23 7.04
C GLN A 140 0.66 -21.72 6.84
N LYS A 141 0.43 -22.27 5.65
CA LYS A 141 0.80 -23.65 5.32
C LYS A 141 2.31 -23.87 5.43
N ILE A 142 3.12 -22.97 4.88
CA ILE A 142 4.59 -23.03 4.99
C ILE A 142 5.01 -22.92 6.45
N ARG A 143 4.48 -21.94 7.19
CA ARG A 143 4.78 -21.75 8.62
C ARG A 143 4.37 -22.96 9.45
N ASN A 144 3.20 -23.54 9.22
CA ASN A 144 2.73 -24.71 9.96
C ASN A 144 3.59 -25.94 9.63
N ASN A 145 3.99 -26.12 8.36
CA ASN A 145 4.94 -27.16 7.96
C ASN A 145 6.33 -26.97 8.55
N ILE A 146 6.72 -25.75 8.93
CA ILE A 146 7.95 -25.50 9.68
C ILE A 146 7.68 -25.81 11.16
N GLY A 147 6.66 -25.17 11.75
CA GLY A 147 6.34 -25.22 13.18
C GLY A 147 5.93 -26.60 13.71
N SER A 148 5.32 -27.46 12.90
CA SER A 148 4.98 -28.85 13.26
C SER A 148 6.18 -29.69 13.66
N HIS A 149 7.40 -29.25 13.31
CA HIS A 149 8.65 -29.92 13.65
C HIS A 149 9.47 -29.17 14.70
N PHE A 150 9.14 -27.90 15.02
CA PHE A 150 9.78 -27.14 16.10
C PHE A 150 9.15 -27.38 17.47
N SER A 151 7.94 -27.96 17.56
CA SER A 151 7.35 -28.35 18.85
C SER A 151 8.15 -29.43 19.59
N ASP A 152 9.11 -30.08 18.91
CA ASP A 152 9.98 -31.13 19.45
C ASP A 152 11.48 -30.71 19.46
N ALA A 153 11.76 -29.40 19.44
CA ALA A 153 13.12 -28.87 19.47
C ALA A 153 13.77 -29.11 20.85
N GLN A 154 14.36 -30.29 21.06
CA GLN A 154 15.36 -30.50 22.10
C GLN A 154 16.61 -29.68 21.74
N ILE A 155 16.75 -28.52 22.36
CA ILE A 155 18.05 -27.88 22.52
C ILE A 155 18.78 -28.68 23.61
N SER A 156 19.52 -29.73 23.25
CA SER A 156 20.43 -30.40 24.18
C SER A 156 21.84 -30.34 23.65
N TYR A 157 22.71 -29.60 24.35
CA TYR A 157 24.14 -29.48 24.06
C TYR A 157 24.96 -30.67 24.60
N GLU A 158 24.33 -31.74 25.04
CA GLU A 158 25.03 -32.89 25.62
C GLU A 158 24.54 -34.19 24.99
N GLN A 159 25.48 -34.91 24.39
CA GLN A 159 25.35 -36.31 23.99
C GLN A 159 25.16 -37.16 25.24
N THR A 160 23.94 -37.27 25.73
CA THR A 160 23.53 -38.42 26.54
C THR A 160 22.46 -39.20 25.80
N SER A 161 22.57 -40.52 25.86
CA SER A 161 21.72 -41.48 25.16
C SER A 161 20.23 -41.24 25.46
N ILE A 162 19.56 -40.51 24.58
CA ILE A 162 18.14 -40.20 24.72
C ILE A 162 17.34 -41.47 24.44
N LYS A 163 16.65 -41.97 25.48
CA LYS A 163 15.56 -42.94 25.32
C LYS A 163 14.59 -42.37 24.28
N LYS A 164 14.43 -43.06 23.14
CA LYS A 164 13.43 -42.72 22.12
C LYS A 164 12.07 -42.55 22.77
N ASP A 165 11.61 -41.31 22.89
CA ASP A 165 10.26 -41.01 23.32
C ASP A 165 9.31 -41.51 22.23
N LYS A 166 8.57 -42.58 22.53
CA LYS A 166 7.64 -43.24 21.59
C LYS A 166 6.39 -42.40 21.29
N ARG A 167 6.29 -41.17 21.81
CA ARG A 167 5.15 -40.27 21.61
C ARG A 167 5.26 -39.33 20.41
N SER A 168 6.44 -39.17 19.81
CA SER A 168 6.59 -38.40 18.56
C SER A 168 6.99 -39.33 17.43
N SER A 169 5.99 -39.80 16.68
CA SER A 169 6.16 -40.48 15.39
C SER A 169 6.43 -39.50 14.23
N ARG A 170 6.67 -38.23 14.53
CA ARG A 170 6.86 -37.19 13.51
C ARG A 170 8.31 -37.19 13.04
N GLU A 171 8.51 -37.45 11.75
CA GLU A 171 9.79 -37.24 11.09
C GLU A 171 10.26 -35.80 11.34
N LYS A 172 11.44 -35.65 11.94
CA LYS A 172 12.04 -34.35 12.20
C LYS A 172 12.67 -33.86 10.90
N ILE A 173 12.19 -32.74 10.37
CA ILE A 173 12.82 -32.10 9.20
C ILE A 173 14.17 -31.50 9.61
N SER A 174 15.15 -31.64 8.74
CA SER A 174 16.48 -31.04 8.82
C SER A 174 16.43 -29.51 8.62
N TRP A 175 17.46 -28.81 9.09
CA TRP A 175 17.65 -27.38 8.79
C TRP A 175 17.68 -27.10 7.28
N SER A 176 18.22 -28.03 6.47
CA SER A 176 18.17 -27.98 5.00
C SER A 176 16.74 -27.97 4.46
N GLU A 177 15.84 -28.76 5.03
CA GLU A 177 14.42 -28.80 4.64
C GLU A 177 13.67 -27.54 5.09
N VAL A 178 13.97 -27.00 6.28
CA VAL A 178 13.43 -25.69 6.73
C VAL A 178 13.88 -24.58 5.78
N ILE A 179 15.16 -24.55 5.41
CA ILE A 179 15.69 -23.60 4.43
C ILE A 179 15.00 -23.79 3.08
N HIS A 180 14.79 -25.03 2.64
CA HIS A 180 14.11 -25.33 1.38
C HIS A 180 12.65 -24.85 1.38
N LEU A 181 11.91 -25.09 2.47
CA LEU A 181 10.54 -24.58 2.65
C LEU A 181 10.51 -23.05 2.61
N TRP A 182 11.47 -22.39 3.25
CA TRP A 182 11.58 -20.93 3.22
C TRP A 182 12.03 -20.38 1.85
N GLN A 183 12.83 -21.15 1.11
CA GLN A 183 13.23 -20.86 -0.27
C GLN A 183 12.12 -21.13 -1.28
N SER A 184 11.12 -21.95 -0.93
CA SER A 184 9.99 -22.29 -1.80
C SER A 184 9.01 -21.13 -2.02
N LEU A 185 9.13 -20.04 -1.25
CA LEU A 185 8.41 -18.80 -1.52
C LEU A 185 8.92 -18.19 -2.84
N GLU A 186 8.02 -18.09 -3.80
CA GLU A 186 8.27 -17.43 -5.08
C GLU A 186 7.36 -16.22 -5.23
N LEU A 187 7.79 -15.27 -6.07
CA LEU A 187 6.99 -14.08 -6.39
C LEU A 187 5.65 -14.45 -7.03
N ASP A 188 5.65 -15.52 -7.83
CA ASP A 188 4.46 -16.03 -8.54
C ASP A 188 3.31 -16.37 -7.60
N ASP A 189 3.60 -16.78 -6.35
CA ASP A 189 2.59 -17.04 -5.32
C ASP A 189 1.78 -15.78 -4.94
N PHE A 190 2.27 -14.57 -5.25
CA PHE A 190 1.70 -13.29 -4.81
C PHE A 190 1.23 -12.37 -5.94
N LEU A 191 1.42 -12.75 -7.22
CA LEU A 191 1.13 -11.87 -8.36
C LEU A 191 -0.32 -11.42 -8.42
N GLU A 192 -1.28 -12.32 -8.20
CA GLU A 192 -2.72 -12.00 -8.20
C GLU A 192 -3.08 -10.96 -7.13
N LEU A 193 -2.47 -11.08 -5.95
CA LEU A 193 -2.66 -10.12 -4.87
C LEU A 193 -2.06 -8.76 -5.23
N ILE A 194 -0.83 -8.74 -5.75
CA ILE A 194 -0.15 -7.52 -6.19
C ILE A 194 -0.98 -6.80 -7.26
N GLN A 195 -1.46 -7.51 -8.28
CA GLN A 195 -2.28 -6.93 -9.34
C GLN A 195 -3.62 -6.39 -8.82
N THR A 196 -4.24 -7.09 -7.88
CA THR A 196 -5.50 -6.64 -7.29
C THR A 196 -5.31 -5.41 -6.43
N ILE A 197 -4.19 -5.34 -5.69
CA ILE A 197 -3.81 -4.13 -4.95
C ILE A 197 -3.53 -2.99 -5.92
N GLN A 198 -2.76 -3.19 -6.99
CA GLN A 198 -2.50 -2.14 -7.99
C GLN A 198 -3.81 -1.54 -8.53
N LYS A 199 -4.76 -2.39 -8.94
CA LYS A 199 -6.08 -1.93 -9.42
C LYS A 199 -6.85 -1.13 -8.37
N TYR A 200 -6.79 -1.56 -7.10
CA TYR A 200 -7.38 -0.82 -5.99
C TYR A 200 -6.70 0.55 -5.81
N LEU A 201 -5.36 0.58 -5.82
CA LEU A 201 -4.58 1.81 -5.70
C LEU A 201 -4.86 2.79 -6.84
N ASP A 202 -4.95 2.31 -8.07
CA ASP A 202 -5.26 3.11 -9.27
C ASP A 202 -6.65 3.74 -9.21
N TYR A 203 -7.60 3.02 -8.62
CA TYR A 203 -8.95 3.51 -8.42
C TYR A 203 -8.99 4.58 -7.33
N ILE A 204 -8.50 4.27 -6.12
CA ILE A 204 -8.55 5.23 -5.01
C ILE A 204 -7.74 6.48 -5.31
N ASN A 205 -6.69 6.40 -6.12
CA ASN A 205 -5.88 7.55 -6.56
C ASN A 205 -6.71 8.67 -7.20
N LYS A 206 -7.81 8.29 -7.86
CA LYS A 206 -8.67 9.20 -8.63
C LYS A 206 -9.81 9.77 -7.80
N MET A 207 -9.98 9.33 -6.56
CA MET A 207 -11.10 9.74 -5.72
C MET A 207 -10.96 11.19 -5.26
N PRO A 208 -12.06 11.98 -5.24
CA PRO A 208 -12.04 13.39 -4.86
C PRO A 208 -12.06 13.56 -3.34
N ILE A 209 -11.12 12.93 -2.63
CA ILE A 209 -11.08 12.89 -1.16
C ILE A 209 -9.78 13.44 -0.56
N TYR A 210 -8.80 13.76 -1.39
CA TYR A 210 -7.46 14.13 -0.94
C TYR A 210 -7.25 15.63 -0.87
N GLU A 211 -6.67 16.08 0.23
CA GLU A 211 -6.13 17.43 0.36
C GLU A 211 -4.61 17.37 0.45
N TRP A 212 -3.95 18.19 -0.36
CA TRP A 212 -2.49 18.32 -0.39
C TRP A 212 -2.10 19.77 -0.24
N TYR A 213 -1.05 20.03 0.54
CA TYR A 213 -0.52 21.37 0.77
C TYR A 213 0.95 21.44 0.45
N ARG A 214 1.41 22.59 -0.03
CA ARG A 214 2.82 22.88 -0.26
C ARG A 214 3.14 24.29 0.21
N TYR A 215 4.17 24.42 1.03
CA TYR A 215 4.63 25.68 1.59
C TYR A 215 5.68 26.30 0.66
N GLU A 216 5.32 27.35 -0.06
CA GLU A 216 6.21 28.00 -1.01
C GLU A 216 7.23 28.90 -0.30
N PRO A 217 8.42 29.14 -0.89
CA PRO A 217 9.46 29.99 -0.30
C PRO A 217 9.03 31.44 -0.03
N ASN A 218 8.02 31.93 -0.75
CA ASN A 218 7.46 33.28 -0.57
C ASN A 218 6.45 33.37 0.59
N GLY A 219 6.33 32.33 1.42
CA GLY A 219 5.38 32.25 2.53
C GLY A 219 3.94 31.92 2.12
N SER A 220 3.66 31.71 0.83
CA SER A 220 2.33 31.28 0.38
C SER A 220 2.14 29.77 0.53
N ILE A 221 0.88 29.34 0.72
CA ILE A 221 0.51 27.92 0.73
C ILE A 221 -0.21 27.62 -0.56
N ARG A 222 0.33 26.68 -1.35
CA ARG A 222 -0.37 26.10 -2.50
C ARG A 222 -1.18 24.90 -2.03
N THR A 223 -2.46 24.88 -2.38
CA THR A 223 -3.37 23.78 -2.04
C THR A 223 -3.78 23.02 -3.29
N HIS A 224 -4.02 21.72 -3.13
CA HIS A 224 -4.74 20.92 -4.09
C HIS A 224 -5.80 20.11 -3.33
N CYS A 225 -7.06 20.45 -3.57
CA CYS A 225 -8.21 19.87 -2.87
C CYS A 225 -9.36 19.69 -3.85
N PRO A 226 -10.36 18.84 -3.52
CA PRO A 226 -11.59 18.74 -4.30
C PRO A 226 -12.30 20.10 -4.34
N ARG A 227 -12.90 20.42 -5.49
CA ARG A 227 -13.69 21.65 -5.65
C ARG A 227 -15.01 21.50 -4.88
N ILE A 228 -15.14 22.26 -3.80
CA ILE A 228 -16.34 22.28 -2.95
C ILE A 228 -16.94 23.69 -2.89
N GLY A 229 -18.20 23.83 -2.51
CA GLY A 229 -18.89 25.10 -2.43
C GLY A 229 -20.41 25.00 -2.53
N THR A 230 -21.07 26.13 -2.76
CA THR A 230 -22.52 26.23 -2.88
C THR A 230 -22.92 26.90 -4.19
N VAL A 231 -24.11 26.60 -4.69
CA VAL A 231 -24.71 27.29 -5.83
C VAL A 231 -25.98 27.99 -5.31
N ASP A 232 -26.11 29.28 -5.56
CA ASP A 232 -27.30 30.04 -5.17
C ASP A 232 -28.46 29.85 -6.17
N GLU A 233 -29.61 30.46 -5.86
CA GLU A 233 -30.83 30.38 -6.68
C GLU A 233 -30.65 30.96 -8.09
N THR A 234 -29.63 31.80 -8.31
CA THR A 234 -29.30 32.39 -9.62
C THR A 234 -28.33 31.53 -10.44
N GLY A 235 -27.88 30.41 -9.88
CA GLY A 235 -26.86 29.54 -10.49
C GLY A 235 -25.43 30.01 -10.25
N LYS A 236 -25.20 31.03 -9.42
CA LYS A 236 -23.86 31.53 -9.13
C LYS A 236 -23.16 30.61 -8.12
N GLU A 237 -21.95 30.20 -8.48
CA GLU A 237 -21.13 29.33 -7.63
C GLU A 237 -20.30 30.14 -6.62
N SER A 238 -20.28 29.67 -5.38
CA SER A 238 -19.39 30.13 -4.32
C SER A 238 -18.48 28.97 -3.92
N ILE A 239 -17.26 28.96 -4.47
CA ILE A 239 -16.27 27.90 -4.26
C ILE A 239 -15.52 28.13 -2.94
N ARG A 240 -15.29 27.06 -2.18
CA ARG A 240 -14.40 27.01 -1.03
C ARG A 240 -13.17 26.17 -1.40
N VAL A 241 -11.97 26.69 -1.13
CA VAL A 241 -10.69 26.08 -1.54
C VAL A 241 -9.88 25.56 -0.34
N MET A 242 -10.55 25.33 0.79
CA MET A 242 -9.91 24.84 2.02
C MET A 242 -10.88 23.99 2.85
N SER A 243 -10.41 22.89 3.42
CA SER A 243 -11.15 22.20 4.48
C SER A 243 -11.37 23.11 5.67
N VAL A 244 -12.41 22.80 6.46
CA VAL A 244 -12.62 23.40 7.78
C VAL A 244 -11.38 23.23 8.66
N THR A 245 -10.64 22.12 8.52
CA THR A 245 -9.40 21.88 9.26
C THR A 245 -8.30 22.87 8.90
N LEU A 246 -8.01 23.09 7.61
CA LEU A 246 -7.03 24.10 7.19
C LEU A 246 -7.49 25.51 7.59
N LEU A 247 -8.77 25.82 7.42
CA LEU A 247 -9.35 27.10 7.84
C LEU A 247 -9.16 27.33 9.35
N ASN A 248 -9.39 26.31 10.17
CA ASN A 248 -9.21 26.39 11.62
C ASN A 248 -7.74 26.53 12.01
N ALA A 249 -6.83 25.81 11.35
CA ALA A 249 -5.39 25.93 11.60
C ALA A 249 -4.88 27.34 11.28
N ILE A 250 -5.29 27.92 10.14
CA ILE A 250 -4.95 29.30 9.77
C ILE A 250 -5.49 30.31 10.79
N ARG A 251 -6.71 30.10 11.30
CA ARG A 251 -7.32 30.98 12.32
C ARG A 251 -6.58 30.91 13.65
N GLN A 252 -6.18 29.72 14.09
CA GLN A 252 -5.41 29.54 15.33
C GLN A 252 -4.02 30.19 15.27
N ASP A 253 -3.36 30.16 14.11
CA ASP A 253 -2.09 30.87 13.88
C ASP A 253 -2.25 32.40 13.89
N GLN A 254 -3.42 32.91 13.51
CA GLN A 254 -3.72 34.35 13.60
C GLN A 254 -3.95 34.78 15.05
N ASP A 255 -4.68 33.99 15.84
CA ASP A 255 -4.99 34.28 17.24
C ASP A 255 -3.77 34.15 18.18
N THR A 256 -2.72 33.43 17.74
CA THR A 256 -1.46 33.26 18.50
C THR A 256 -0.40 34.32 18.19
N ASN A 257 -0.58 35.08 17.09
CA ASN A 257 0.31 36.16 16.67
C ASN A 257 -0.30 37.57 16.88
N SER A 258 -1.42 37.65 17.58
CA SER A 258 -2.12 38.88 18.01
C SER A 258 -2.09 39.02 19.53
#